data_AF-A0A8K0WPH0-F1
#
_entry.id   AF-A0A8K0WPH0-F1
#
_cell.length_a   1.000
_cell.length_b   1.000
_cell.length_c   1.000
_cell.angle_alpha   90.00
_cell.angle_beta   90.00
_cell.angle_gamma   90.00
#
_symmetry.space_group_name_H-M   'P 1'
#
loop_
_entity.id
_entity.type
_entity.pdbx_description
1 polymer ?
#
loop_
_entity_poly.entity_id
_entity_poly.type
_entity_poly.pdbx_seq_one_letter_code
_entity_poly.pdbx_strand_id
1 'polypeptide(L)'
;MRLINVSTLEMEEFPAGKAPPYAILSHTWGQDHEEMTLRDMYDKINRPGNGSFKIQKCCQQAKQDGLQYAWVDTCCIDKTNAVELTEAINSMFRWYRGAAVCYAYLSDVSGAEFMPKLHSSRWFMRGWTLQELLAPKTVQFYNMDWNQIGTKADLCMEIEQITGIPQHYLLGLTELQEASVAQRMSWASKRTTTRTEDLAYCLLGIFDVSMPMVYGEGGAQAFFRLQEEIMKRVRDDSLLAWGLGHDSPGSGITAGRILATGPSDFAGCADIVCRESSTVDLAPMNMSGGRLRIHLPVFTTSDGDTVGILNCGPEDDAQQVV
;
A
#
# COMPACT_ATOMS: atom_id res chain seq x y z
N MET A 1 5.77 -13.99 -14.63
CA MET A 1 6.00 -12.53 -14.63
C MET A 1 6.57 -12.14 -15.97
N ARG A 2 6.06 -11.06 -16.57
CA ARG A 2 6.57 -10.51 -17.83
C ARG A 2 7.50 -9.32 -17.53
N LEU A 3 8.62 -9.21 -18.23
CA LEU A 3 9.63 -8.16 -18.09
C LEU A 3 9.96 -7.55 -19.45
N ILE A 4 10.47 -6.32 -19.44
CA ILE A 4 11.00 -5.62 -20.61
C ILE A 4 12.50 -5.86 -20.66
N ASN A 5 13.01 -6.37 -21.78
CA ASN A 5 14.45 -6.38 -22.02
C ASN A 5 14.93 -4.95 -22.29
N VAL A 6 15.82 -4.42 -21.47
CA VAL A 6 16.17 -2.98 -21.54
C VAL A 6 16.98 -2.61 -22.78
N SER A 7 17.55 -3.59 -23.48
CA SER A 7 18.34 -3.36 -24.69
C SER A 7 17.51 -3.44 -25.97
N THR A 8 16.52 -4.34 -26.02
CA THR A 8 15.66 -4.54 -27.21
C THR A 8 14.28 -3.90 -27.08
N LEU A 9 13.87 -3.55 -25.85
CA LEU A 9 12.52 -3.14 -25.47
C LEU A 9 11.45 -4.20 -25.77
N GLU A 10 11.85 -5.46 -25.95
CA GLU A 10 10.94 -6.57 -26.18
C GLU A 10 10.45 -7.18 -24.86
N MET A 11 9.22 -7.71 -24.88
CA MET A 11 8.61 -8.35 -23.71
C MET A 11 9.07 -9.82 -23.61
N GLU A 12 9.59 -10.20 -22.45
CA GLU A 12 10.03 -11.57 -22.14
C GLU A 12 9.26 -12.12 -20.93
N GLU A 13 8.86 -13.39 -20.99
CA GLU A 13 8.12 -14.04 -19.91
C GLU A 13 8.99 -15.00 -19.11
N PHE A 14 8.88 -14.90 -17.79
CA PHE A 14 9.61 -15.73 -16.84
C PHE A 14 8.64 -16.49 -15.93
N PRO A 15 8.87 -17.80 -15.71
CA PRO A 15 8.12 -18.57 -14.72
C PRO A 15 8.22 -17.94 -13.32
N ALA A 16 7.23 -18.24 -12.47
CA ALA A 16 7.22 -17.79 -11.08
C ALA A 16 8.52 -18.21 -10.36
N GLY A 17 9.16 -17.26 -9.67
CA GLY A 17 10.41 -17.49 -8.94
C GLY A 17 11.65 -17.72 -9.82
N LYS A 18 11.55 -17.53 -11.14
CA LYS A 18 12.67 -17.69 -12.10
C LYS A 18 13.04 -16.40 -12.83
N ALA A 19 12.50 -15.27 -12.42
CA ALA A 19 12.86 -13.99 -12.99
C ALA A 19 14.32 -13.62 -12.65
N PRO A 20 15.11 -13.12 -13.61
CA PRO A 20 16.44 -12.55 -13.36
C PRO A 20 16.32 -11.25 -12.57
N PRO A 21 17.40 -10.66 -12.03
CA PRO A 21 17.36 -9.33 -11.43
C PRO A 21 16.80 -8.28 -12.39
N TYR A 22 15.89 -7.45 -11.89
CA TYR A 22 15.19 -6.42 -12.66
C TYR A 22 15.03 -5.12 -11.86
N ALA A 23 14.92 -4.00 -12.59
CA ALA A 23 14.41 -2.75 -12.04
C ALA A 23 12.87 -2.74 -12.09
N ILE A 24 12.23 -2.05 -11.16
CA ILE A 24 10.77 -1.88 -11.18
C ILE A 24 10.41 -0.39 -11.17
N LEU A 25 9.45 0.02 -11.99
CA LEU A 25 9.00 1.41 -12.05
C LEU A 25 7.77 1.61 -11.15
N SER A 26 7.92 2.46 -10.14
CA SER A 26 6.80 3.06 -9.42
C SER A 26 6.49 4.43 -10.01
N HIS A 27 5.25 4.65 -10.41
CA HIS A 27 4.85 5.93 -11.00
C HIS A 27 3.35 6.17 -10.81
N THR A 28 2.95 7.42 -11.01
CA THR A 28 1.53 7.75 -11.08
C THR A 28 1.07 7.81 -12.53
N TRP A 29 -0.05 7.16 -12.82
CA TRP A 29 -0.60 7.14 -14.17
C TRP A 29 -1.09 8.53 -14.56
N GLY A 30 -0.83 8.90 -15.82
CA GLY A 30 -1.43 10.06 -16.49
C GLY A 30 -2.86 9.75 -16.93
N GLN A 31 -3.27 10.32 -18.06
CA GLN A 31 -4.52 9.91 -18.69
C GLN A 31 -4.33 8.55 -19.39
N ASP A 32 -5.37 7.72 -19.43
CA ASP A 32 -5.29 6.35 -20.00
C ASP A 32 -4.73 6.31 -21.44
N HIS A 33 -4.99 7.36 -22.24
CA HIS A 33 -4.50 7.44 -23.61
C HIS A 33 -3.00 7.76 -23.73
N GLU A 34 -2.37 8.28 -22.66
CA GLU A 34 -0.95 8.60 -22.60
C GLU A 34 -0.09 7.42 -22.10
N GLU A 35 -0.72 6.44 -21.45
CA GLU A 35 -0.03 5.26 -20.92
C GLU A 35 0.15 4.19 -21.99
N MET A 36 1.30 3.51 -21.92
CA MET A 36 1.64 2.41 -22.82
C MET A 36 1.03 1.10 -22.31
N THR A 37 0.32 0.39 -23.17
CA THR A 37 -0.25 -0.93 -22.84
C THR A 37 0.68 -2.06 -23.27
N LEU A 38 0.43 -3.28 -22.77
CA LEU A 38 1.12 -4.49 -23.24
C LEU A 38 1.00 -4.67 -24.76
N ARG A 39 -0.18 -4.39 -25.32
CA ARG A 39 -0.42 -4.47 -26.75
C ARG A 39 0.43 -3.47 -27.53
N ASP A 40 0.56 -2.23 -27.03
CA ASP A 40 1.41 -1.23 -27.68
C ASP A 40 2.88 -1.67 -27.74
N MET A 41 3.36 -2.39 -26.71
CA MET A 41 4.71 -2.95 -26.71
C MET A 41 4.91 -4.03 -27.78
N TYR A 42 3.95 -4.95 -27.94
CA TYR A 42 4.01 -5.99 -28.98
C TYR A 42 3.87 -5.43 -30.40
N ASP A 43 2.96 -4.48 -30.59
CA ASP A 43 2.70 -3.84 -31.87
C ASP A 43 3.79 -2.78 -32.22
N LYS A 44 4.78 -2.59 -31.33
CA LYS A 44 5.86 -1.59 -31.44
C LYS A 44 5.33 -0.18 -31.72
N ILE A 45 4.19 0.16 -31.12
CA ILE A 45 3.52 1.44 -31.29
C ILE A 45 4.27 2.48 -30.45
N ASN A 46 4.83 3.49 -31.10
CA ASN A 46 5.38 4.64 -30.39
C ASN A 46 4.27 5.66 -30.11
N ARG A 47 3.65 5.58 -28.93
CA ARG A 47 2.69 6.60 -28.51
C ARG A 47 3.44 7.84 -28.02
N PRO A 48 3.16 9.04 -28.58
CA PRO A 48 3.65 10.27 -27.99
C PRO A 48 2.96 10.47 -26.63
N GLY A 49 3.74 10.72 -25.58
CA GLY A 49 3.18 10.97 -24.26
C GLY A 49 4.09 10.51 -23.12
N ASN A 50 3.58 10.69 -21.90
CA ASN A 50 4.32 10.41 -20.69
C ASN A 50 4.60 8.91 -20.49
N GLY A 51 3.74 8.01 -20.97
CA GLY A 51 3.91 6.57 -20.81
C GLY A 51 5.18 6.04 -21.50
N SER A 52 5.40 6.41 -22.78
CA SER A 52 6.60 5.96 -23.50
C SER A 52 7.87 6.59 -22.93
N PHE A 53 7.81 7.87 -22.52
CA PHE A 53 8.90 8.54 -21.81
C PHE A 53 9.32 7.78 -20.54
N LYS A 54 8.36 7.45 -19.67
CA LYS A 54 8.59 6.70 -18.43
C LYS A 54 9.26 5.35 -18.67
N ILE A 55 8.77 4.57 -19.65
CA ILE A 55 9.32 3.25 -19.97
C ILE A 55 10.75 3.37 -20.52
N GLN A 56 10.98 4.29 -21.47
CA GLN A 56 12.30 4.50 -22.06
C GLN A 56 13.32 4.91 -21.00
N LYS A 57 12.96 5.86 -20.15
CA LYS A 57 13.81 6.33 -19.07
C LYS A 57 14.07 5.26 -18.01
N CYS A 58 13.06 4.48 -17.64
CA CYS A 58 13.22 3.32 -16.77
C CYS A 58 14.21 2.31 -17.34
N CYS A 59 14.07 1.93 -18.62
CA CYS A 59 14.99 1.01 -19.28
C CYS A 59 16.41 1.58 -19.41
N GLN A 60 16.53 2.88 -19.73
CA GLN A 60 17.81 3.57 -19.81
C GLN A 60 18.53 3.56 -18.45
N GLN A 61 17.81 3.87 -17.36
CA GLN A 61 18.37 3.85 -16.01
C GLN A 61 18.73 2.43 -15.57
N ALA A 62 17.85 1.45 -15.80
CA ALA A 62 18.13 0.05 -15.51
C ALA A 62 19.41 -0.44 -16.21
N LYS A 63 19.61 -0.05 -17.46
CA LYS A 63 20.83 -0.36 -18.22
C LYS A 63 22.07 0.30 -17.62
N GLN A 64 21.97 1.54 -17.15
CA GLN A 64 23.06 2.24 -16.46
C GLN A 64 23.43 1.56 -15.14
N ASP A 65 22.44 1.04 -14.43
CA ASP A 65 22.60 0.32 -13.17
C ASP A 65 23.02 -1.15 -13.38
N GLY A 66 23.26 -1.56 -14.63
CA GLY A 66 23.74 -2.91 -14.98
C GLY A 66 22.65 -3.99 -14.99
N LEU A 67 21.38 -3.61 -14.98
CA LEU A 67 20.24 -4.52 -15.04
C LEU A 67 19.81 -4.76 -16.50
N GLN A 68 19.48 -6.01 -16.82
CA GLN A 68 19.04 -6.39 -18.17
C GLN A 68 17.54 -6.25 -18.37
N TYR A 69 16.79 -6.14 -17.27
CA TYR A 69 15.34 -6.20 -17.29
C TYR A 69 14.71 -5.09 -16.46
N ALA A 70 13.56 -4.62 -16.92
CA ALA A 70 12.71 -3.69 -16.20
C ALA A 70 11.27 -4.21 -16.14
N TRP A 71 10.53 -3.83 -15.10
CA TRP A 71 9.11 -4.09 -14.95
C TRP A 71 8.33 -2.79 -14.81
N VAL A 72 7.22 -2.69 -15.54
CA VAL A 72 6.30 -1.55 -15.51
C VAL A 72 4.87 -2.08 -15.57
N ASP A 73 4.05 -1.79 -14.56
CA ASP A 73 2.68 -2.33 -14.40
C ASP A 73 1.77 -2.05 -15.60
N THR A 74 1.94 -0.91 -16.27
CA THR A 74 1.10 -0.50 -17.40
C THR A 74 1.23 -1.41 -18.62
N CYS A 75 2.42 -1.98 -18.84
CA CYS A 75 2.70 -2.81 -20.00
C CYS A 75 3.21 -4.23 -19.69
N CYS A 76 3.54 -4.55 -18.43
CA CYS A 76 3.94 -5.90 -18.03
C CYS A 76 2.77 -6.77 -17.57
N ILE A 77 1.62 -6.16 -17.24
CA ILE A 77 0.39 -6.87 -16.86
C ILE A 77 -0.61 -6.78 -18.01
N ASP A 78 -1.14 -7.93 -18.44
CA ASP A 78 -2.31 -7.96 -19.32
C ASP A 78 -3.58 -7.63 -18.53
N LYS A 79 -3.95 -6.35 -18.54
CA LYS A 79 -5.16 -5.84 -17.89
C LYS A 79 -6.46 -6.31 -18.56
N THR A 80 -6.38 -6.91 -19.76
CA THR A 80 -7.55 -7.46 -20.47
C THR A 80 -7.86 -8.89 -20.05
N ASN A 81 -6.90 -9.58 -19.43
CA ASN A 81 -7.04 -10.91 -18.89
C ASN A 81 -7.31 -10.87 -17.38
N ALA A 82 -8.55 -11.12 -16.97
CA ALA A 82 -8.95 -11.05 -15.57
C ALA A 82 -8.22 -12.05 -14.65
N VAL A 83 -7.80 -13.20 -15.18
CA VAL A 83 -7.03 -14.20 -14.44
C VAL A 83 -5.62 -13.67 -14.18
N GLU A 84 -4.94 -13.18 -15.22
CA GLU A 84 -3.61 -12.58 -15.10
C GLU A 84 -3.64 -11.35 -14.19
N LEU A 85 -4.64 -10.46 -14.35
CA LEU A 85 -4.79 -9.28 -13.50
C LEU A 85 -4.94 -9.65 -12.00
N THR A 86 -5.73 -10.69 -11.71
CA THR A 86 -5.92 -11.17 -10.33
C THR A 86 -4.63 -11.75 -9.76
N GLU A 87 -3.89 -12.55 -10.54
CA GLU A 87 -2.61 -13.10 -10.15
C GLU A 87 -1.58 -11.99 -9.91
N ALA A 88 -1.57 -10.99 -10.79
CA ALA A 88 -0.67 -9.85 -10.72
C ALA A 88 -0.90 -9.00 -9.48
N ILE A 89 -2.15 -8.61 -9.19
CA ILE A 89 -2.48 -7.83 -8.00
C ILE A 89 -2.07 -8.56 -6.71
N ASN A 90 -2.34 -9.88 -6.61
CA ASN A 90 -1.92 -10.68 -5.45
C ASN A 90 -0.39 -10.88 -5.37
N SER A 91 0.36 -10.55 -6.43
CA SER A 91 1.81 -10.75 -6.52
C SER A 91 2.62 -9.45 -6.53
N MET A 92 2.00 -8.29 -6.76
CA MET A 92 2.68 -6.99 -6.90
C MET A 92 3.62 -6.70 -5.74
N PHE A 93 3.18 -6.87 -4.49
CA PHE A 93 4.04 -6.63 -3.33
C PHE A 93 5.32 -7.49 -3.37
N ARG A 94 5.19 -8.77 -3.74
CA ARG A 94 6.34 -9.67 -3.89
C ARG A 94 7.24 -9.25 -5.06
N TRP A 95 6.67 -8.76 -6.15
CA TRP A 95 7.44 -8.25 -7.28
C TRP A 95 8.19 -6.96 -6.93
N TYR A 96 7.59 -6.05 -6.16
CA TYR A 96 8.30 -4.88 -5.64
C TYR A 96 9.39 -5.26 -4.63
N ARG A 97 9.11 -6.21 -3.72
CA ARG A 97 10.09 -6.73 -2.75
C ARG A 97 11.27 -7.45 -3.41
N GLY A 98 11.02 -8.14 -4.52
CA GLY A 98 12.02 -8.91 -5.26
C GLY A 98 12.82 -8.11 -6.29
N ALA A 99 12.44 -6.86 -6.57
CA ALA A 99 13.17 -6.00 -7.49
C ALA A 99 14.56 -5.62 -6.93
N ALA A 100 15.54 -5.48 -7.82
CA ALA A 100 16.88 -5.03 -7.46
C ALA A 100 16.87 -3.55 -7.04
N VAL A 101 16.04 -2.74 -7.71
CA VAL A 101 15.82 -1.32 -7.42
C VAL A 101 14.43 -0.92 -7.89
N CYS A 102 13.76 -0.08 -7.11
CA CYS A 102 12.54 0.61 -7.50
C CYS A 102 12.87 2.05 -7.91
N TYR A 103 12.54 2.43 -9.13
CA TYR A 103 12.59 3.82 -9.58
C TYR A 103 11.23 4.45 -9.30
N ALA A 104 11.16 5.38 -8.36
CA ALA A 104 9.96 6.17 -8.08
C ALA A 104 10.01 7.46 -8.91
N TYR A 105 9.17 7.55 -9.94
CA TYR A 105 9.09 8.72 -10.82
C TYR A 105 7.96 9.67 -10.40
N LEU A 106 8.35 10.90 -10.01
CA LEU A 106 7.48 11.92 -9.47
C LEU A 106 7.26 13.00 -10.55
N SER A 107 6.22 12.79 -11.37
CA SER A 107 5.92 13.63 -12.53
C SER A 107 5.53 15.08 -12.20
N ASP A 108 5.26 15.38 -10.94
CA ASP A 108 4.81 16.69 -10.44
C ASP A 108 5.84 17.41 -9.56
N VAL A 109 7.05 16.86 -9.45
CA VAL A 109 8.16 17.46 -8.71
C VAL A 109 9.16 18.05 -9.69
N SER A 110 9.35 19.37 -9.64
CA SER A 110 10.35 20.09 -10.42
C SER A 110 11.65 20.26 -9.63
N GLY A 111 12.79 20.43 -10.33
CA GLY A 111 14.10 20.57 -9.68
C GLY A 111 14.30 21.86 -8.87
N ALA A 112 13.65 22.97 -9.26
CA ALA A 112 13.87 24.28 -8.63
C ALA A 112 13.17 24.44 -7.26
N GLU A 113 12.10 23.68 -7.00
CA GLU A 113 11.27 23.74 -5.79
C GLU A 113 11.11 22.35 -5.17
N PHE A 114 12.21 21.59 -5.13
CA PHE A 114 12.18 20.17 -4.77
C PHE A 114 11.43 19.88 -3.47
N MET A 115 11.80 20.52 -2.35
CA MET A 115 11.25 20.18 -1.04
C MET A 115 9.75 20.46 -0.93
N PRO A 116 9.22 21.67 -1.21
CA PRO A 116 7.77 21.90 -1.17
C PRO A 116 6.99 20.99 -2.11
N LYS A 117 7.52 20.74 -3.32
CA LYS A 117 6.86 19.88 -4.31
C LYS A 117 6.83 18.42 -3.90
N LEU A 118 7.89 17.92 -3.27
CA LEU A 118 7.95 16.56 -2.72
C LEU A 118 6.81 16.34 -1.70
N HIS A 119 6.64 17.27 -0.75
CA HIS A 119 5.57 17.19 0.26
C HIS A 119 4.15 17.18 -0.35
N SER A 120 3.96 17.90 -1.45
CA SER A 120 2.67 17.95 -2.16
C SER A 120 2.52 16.91 -3.26
N SER A 121 3.51 16.03 -3.48
CA SER A 121 3.50 15.15 -4.64
C SER A 121 2.34 14.16 -4.57
N ARG A 122 1.61 14.07 -5.69
CA ARG A 122 0.53 13.11 -5.88
C ARG A 122 0.98 11.67 -5.64
N TRP A 123 2.27 11.37 -5.82
CA TRP A 123 2.82 10.03 -5.61
C TRP A 123 2.55 9.53 -4.19
N PHE A 124 2.67 10.37 -3.15
CA PHE A 124 2.38 9.97 -1.77
C PHE A 124 0.88 9.82 -1.46
N MET A 125 0.01 10.32 -2.35
CA MET A 125 -1.45 10.29 -2.19
C MET A 125 -2.11 9.13 -2.96
N ARG A 126 -1.36 8.33 -3.74
CA ARG A 126 -1.90 7.18 -4.46
C ARG A 126 -1.88 5.93 -3.60
N GLY A 127 -2.94 5.10 -3.68
CA GLY A 127 -3.03 3.85 -2.91
C GLY A 127 -1.89 2.88 -3.20
N TRP A 128 -1.68 2.54 -4.47
CA TRP A 128 -0.67 1.57 -4.91
C TRP A 128 0.76 1.95 -4.49
N THR A 129 1.13 3.23 -4.54
CA THR A 129 2.50 3.65 -4.22
C THR A 129 2.91 3.39 -2.76
N LEU A 130 1.97 3.05 -1.86
CA LEU A 130 2.31 2.64 -0.49
C LEU A 130 3.13 1.34 -0.47
N GLN A 131 2.66 0.31 -1.16
CA GLN A 131 3.44 -0.93 -1.27
C GLN A 131 4.69 -0.74 -2.12
N GLU A 132 4.68 0.19 -3.08
CA GLU A 132 5.85 0.50 -3.91
C GLU A 132 6.93 1.26 -3.13
N LEU A 133 6.55 1.93 -2.04
CA LEU A 133 7.46 2.54 -1.07
C LEU A 133 8.04 1.51 -0.10
N LEU A 134 7.17 0.66 0.45
CA LEU A 134 7.49 -0.21 1.60
C LEU A 134 8.08 -1.56 1.19
N ALA A 135 7.64 -2.15 0.08
CA ALA A 135 8.09 -3.48 -0.31
C ALA A 135 9.54 -3.52 -0.80
N PRO A 136 10.01 -2.59 -1.68
CA PRO A 136 11.38 -2.63 -2.17
C PRO A 136 12.40 -2.27 -1.08
N LYS A 137 13.54 -2.97 -1.11
CA LYS A 137 14.69 -2.63 -0.26
C LYS A 137 15.31 -1.29 -0.66
N THR A 138 15.42 -1.05 -1.96
CA THR A 138 16.01 0.16 -2.53
C THR A 138 14.97 0.90 -3.36
N VAL A 139 14.72 2.16 -3.02
CA VAL A 139 13.91 3.07 -3.84
C VAL A 139 14.76 4.29 -4.17
N GLN A 140 14.85 4.64 -5.46
CA GLN A 140 15.49 5.84 -5.95
C GLN A 140 14.40 6.76 -6.52
N PHE A 141 14.37 8.00 -6.05
CA PHE A 141 13.40 9.00 -6.45
C PHE A 141 13.93 9.82 -7.61
N TYR A 142 13.09 10.00 -8.64
CA TYR A 142 13.36 10.79 -9.83
C TYR A 142 12.29 11.86 -9.97
N ASN A 143 12.72 13.09 -10.26
CA ASN A 143 11.81 14.21 -10.52
C ASN A 143 11.24 14.17 -11.95
N MET A 144 10.43 15.16 -12.32
CA MET A 144 9.78 15.22 -13.64
C MET A 144 10.74 15.26 -14.85
N ASP A 145 11.99 15.66 -14.64
CA ASP A 145 13.02 15.72 -15.68
C ASP A 145 13.88 14.43 -15.72
N TRP A 146 13.51 13.42 -14.92
CA TRP A 146 14.29 12.20 -14.67
C TRP A 146 15.66 12.47 -14.05
N ASN A 147 15.79 13.51 -13.24
CA ASN A 147 16.96 13.71 -12.40
C ASN A 147 16.74 13.02 -11.06
N GLN A 148 17.74 12.26 -10.61
CA GLN A 148 17.69 11.62 -9.29
C GLN A 148 17.74 12.70 -8.21
N ILE A 149 16.79 12.62 -7.28
CA ILE A 149 16.60 13.60 -6.18
C ILE A 149 16.96 13.01 -4.81
N GLY A 150 17.10 11.70 -4.72
CA GLY A 150 17.53 11.01 -3.50
C GLY A 150 17.08 9.55 -3.49
N THR A 151 17.51 8.81 -2.49
CA THR A 151 17.00 7.48 -2.17
C THR A 151 15.99 7.54 -1.03
N LYS A 152 15.26 6.44 -0.78
CA LYS A 152 14.41 6.30 0.41
C LYS A 152 15.19 6.49 1.71
N ALA A 153 16.48 6.12 1.73
CA ALA A 153 17.33 6.36 2.89
C ALA A 153 17.67 7.85 3.03
N ASP A 154 18.01 8.53 1.93
CA ASP A 154 18.37 9.96 1.95
C ASP A 154 17.19 10.85 2.37
N LEU A 155 15.97 10.47 1.97
CA LEU A 155 14.74 11.26 2.17
C LEU A 155 13.85 10.71 3.31
N CYS A 156 14.40 9.87 4.19
CA CYS A 156 13.61 9.11 5.15
C CYS A 156 12.82 10.02 6.12
N MET A 157 13.44 11.09 6.60
CA MET A 157 12.80 12.06 7.50
C MET A 157 11.64 12.80 6.82
N GLU A 158 11.83 13.22 5.58
CA GLU A 158 10.80 13.89 4.78
C GLU A 158 9.65 12.94 4.48
N ILE A 159 9.95 11.69 4.12
CA ILE A 159 8.92 10.67 3.85
C ILE A 159 8.12 10.35 5.11
N GLU A 160 8.75 10.26 6.28
CA GLU A 160 8.05 10.10 7.56
C GLU A 160 7.10 11.28 7.83
N GLN A 161 7.55 12.52 7.62
CA GLN A 161 6.70 13.70 7.78
C GLN A 161 5.49 13.71 6.84
N ILE A 162 5.67 13.25 5.60
CA ILE A 162 4.60 13.20 4.59
C ILE A 162 3.59 12.08 4.91
N THR A 163 4.11 10.90 5.25
CA THR A 163 3.32 9.65 5.28
C THR A 163 2.86 9.25 6.68
N GLY A 164 3.53 9.74 7.73
CA GLY A 164 3.37 9.28 9.11
C GLY A 164 3.95 7.89 9.37
N ILE A 165 4.75 7.34 8.45
CA ILE A 165 5.36 6.01 8.60
C ILE A 165 6.70 6.16 9.32
N PRO A 166 6.91 5.50 10.48
CA PRO A 166 8.17 5.56 11.19
C PRO A 166 9.37 5.12 10.35
N GLN A 167 10.51 5.80 10.54
CA GLN A 167 11.72 5.56 9.74
C GLN A 167 12.20 4.11 9.75
N HIS A 168 12.05 3.39 10.86
CA HIS A 168 12.49 2.00 10.96
C HIS A 168 11.70 1.06 10.03
N TYR A 169 10.42 1.35 9.75
CA TYR A 169 9.66 0.63 8.71
C TYR A 169 10.05 1.06 7.29
N LEU A 170 10.29 2.36 7.07
CA LEU A 170 10.72 2.87 5.76
C LEU A 170 12.06 2.27 5.32
N LEU A 171 13.01 2.19 6.25
CA LEU A 171 14.35 1.64 6.05
C LEU A 171 14.40 0.11 6.07
N GLY A 172 13.29 -0.56 6.41
CA GLY A 172 13.23 -2.02 6.53
C GLY A 172 14.08 -2.58 7.67
N LEU A 173 14.28 -1.79 8.73
CA LEU A 173 14.92 -2.24 9.98
C LEU A 173 13.98 -3.11 10.83
N THR A 174 12.67 -2.96 10.62
CA THR A 174 11.60 -3.68 11.28
C THR A 174 10.64 -4.21 10.22
N GLU A 175 10.13 -5.44 10.39
CA GLU A 175 9.15 -6.00 9.46
C GLU A 175 7.79 -5.30 9.63
N LEU A 176 7.05 -5.11 8.54
CA LEU A 176 5.76 -4.39 8.58
C LEU A 176 4.74 -5.07 9.51
N GLN A 177 4.86 -6.38 9.71
CA GLN A 177 3.97 -7.19 10.55
C GLN A 177 4.15 -6.91 12.06
N GLU A 178 5.22 -6.25 12.46
CA GLU A 178 5.42 -5.80 13.85
C GLU A 178 4.56 -4.55 14.17
N ALA A 179 4.18 -3.78 13.14
CA ALA A 179 3.19 -2.73 13.29
C ALA A 179 1.79 -3.33 13.45
N SER A 180 1.00 -2.72 14.35
CA SER A 180 -0.39 -3.08 14.52
C SER A 180 -1.17 -2.92 13.21
N VAL A 181 -2.32 -3.58 13.14
CA VAL A 181 -3.26 -3.40 12.03
C VAL A 181 -3.69 -1.95 11.92
N ALA A 182 -3.96 -1.27 13.04
CA ALA A 182 -4.34 0.14 13.04
C ALA A 182 -3.24 1.05 12.49
N GLN A 183 -1.98 0.82 12.88
CA GLN A 183 -0.83 1.57 12.35
C GLN A 183 -0.72 1.38 10.84
N ARG A 184 -0.74 0.14 10.36
CA ARG A 184 -0.68 -0.17 8.93
C ARG A 184 -1.84 0.43 8.13
N MET A 185 -3.05 0.45 8.69
CA MET A 185 -4.20 1.13 8.07
C MET A 185 -4.00 2.64 8.02
N SER A 186 -3.46 3.25 9.08
CA SER A 186 -3.22 4.69 9.15
C SER A 186 -2.23 5.19 8.08
N TRP A 187 -1.24 4.38 7.69
CA TRP A 187 -0.30 4.68 6.61
C TRP A 187 -0.97 4.87 5.23
N ALA A 188 -2.19 4.35 5.09
CA ALA A 188 -3.02 4.47 3.89
C ALA A 188 -4.15 5.51 4.03
N SER A 189 -4.34 6.12 5.20
CA SER A 189 -5.50 6.95 5.54
C SER A 189 -5.71 8.16 4.63
N LYS A 190 -4.63 8.75 4.13
CA LYS A 190 -4.65 9.91 3.22
C LYS A 190 -4.65 9.53 1.73
N ARG A 191 -4.58 8.23 1.41
CA ARG A 191 -4.37 7.75 0.04
C ARG A 191 -5.70 7.54 -0.69
N THR A 192 -5.64 7.69 -2.01
CA THR A 192 -6.80 7.59 -2.91
C THR A 192 -6.47 6.69 -4.10
N THR A 193 -7.51 6.10 -4.68
CA THR A 193 -7.42 5.25 -5.86
C THR A 193 -8.44 5.67 -6.91
N THR A 194 -8.22 5.27 -8.17
CA THR A 194 -9.17 5.57 -9.25
C THR A 194 -10.40 4.67 -9.17
N ARG A 195 -10.20 3.36 -8.95
CA ARG A 195 -11.28 2.42 -8.63
C ARG A 195 -11.41 2.31 -7.12
N THR A 196 -12.63 2.36 -6.62
CA THR A 196 -12.88 2.37 -5.16
C THR A 196 -12.40 1.10 -4.48
N GLU A 197 -12.45 -0.03 -5.17
CA GLU A 197 -12.02 -1.35 -4.69
C GLU A 197 -10.50 -1.44 -4.53
N ASP A 198 -9.75 -0.67 -5.31
CA ASP A 198 -8.29 -0.65 -5.21
C ASP A 198 -7.80 -0.11 -3.86
N LEU A 199 -8.62 0.63 -3.09
CA LEU A 199 -8.28 1.01 -1.71
C LEU A 199 -8.04 -0.22 -0.82
N ALA A 200 -8.74 -1.32 -1.09
CA ALA A 200 -8.52 -2.58 -0.41
C ALA A 200 -7.37 -3.37 -1.08
N TYR A 201 -7.40 -3.47 -2.41
CA TYR A 201 -6.45 -4.32 -3.15
C TYR A 201 -5.00 -3.82 -3.05
N CYS A 202 -4.77 -2.52 -2.93
CA CYS A 202 -3.42 -1.99 -2.78
C CYS A 202 -2.78 -2.31 -1.42
N LEU A 203 -3.55 -2.81 -0.45
CA LEU A 203 -3.10 -3.13 0.91
C LEU A 203 -2.83 -4.63 1.12
N LEU A 204 -3.17 -5.49 0.16
CA LEU A 204 -3.03 -6.96 0.31
C LEU A 204 -1.63 -7.38 0.73
N GLY A 205 -0.60 -6.78 0.14
CA GLY A 205 0.79 -7.07 0.48
C GLY A 205 1.24 -6.52 1.84
N ILE A 206 0.70 -5.38 2.26
CA ILE A 206 1.00 -4.75 3.56
C ILE A 206 0.47 -5.61 4.72
N PHE A 207 -0.69 -6.23 4.50
CA PHE A 207 -1.31 -7.14 5.45
C PHE A 207 -0.91 -8.60 5.26
N ASP A 208 -0.11 -8.90 4.24
CA ASP A 208 0.17 -10.25 3.77
C ASP A 208 -1.13 -11.07 3.71
N VAL A 209 -2.03 -10.74 2.80
CA VAL A 209 -3.27 -11.47 2.54
C VAL A 209 -3.48 -11.65 1.04
N SER A 210 -4.44 -12.49 0.66
CA SER A 210 -4.80 -12.69 -0.75
C SER A 210 -6.30 -12.90 -0.86
N MET A 211 -6.92 -12.31 -1.88
CA MET A 211 -8.36 -12.44 -2.13
C MET A 211 -8.67 -12.26 -3.62
N PRO A 212 -9.84 -12.74 -4.11
CA PRO A 212 -10.28 -12.49 -5.48
C PRO A 212 -10.55 -11.01 -5.78
N MET A 213 -10.19 -10.53 -6.97
CA MET A 213 -10.51 -9.17 -7.43
C MET A 213 -11.91 -9.14 -8.05
N VAL A 214 -12.86 -8.53 -7.37
CA VAL A 214 -14.25 -8.39 -7.82
C VAL A 214 -14.54 -6.91 -8.08
N TYR A 215 -14.16 -6.43 -9.26
CA TYR A 215 -14.49 -5.06 -9.67
C TYR A 215 -15.99 -4.92 -9.92
N GLY A 216 -16.60 -3.87 -9.34
CA GLY A 216 -18.05 -3.65 -9.34
C GLY A 216 -18.74 -4.00 -8.01
N GLU A 217 -18.04 -4.61 -7.05
CA GLU A 217 -18.59 -4.86 -5.70
C GLU A 217 -18.65 -3.59 -4.84
N GLY A 218 -17.90 -2.55 -5.23
CA GLY A 218 -17.80 -1.28 -4.52
C GLY A 218 -16.73 -1.31 -3.41
N GLY A 219 -16.04 -0.18 -3.23
CA GLY A 219 -14.88 -0.08 -2.33
C GLY A 219 -15.15 -0.51 -0.89
N ALA A 220 -16.30 -0.17 -0.33
CA ALA A 220 -16.65 -0.56 1.03
C ALA A 220 -16.82 -2.07 1.22
N GLN A 221 -17.25 -2.81 0.18
CA GLN A 221 -17.36 -4.27 0.24
C GLN A 221 -16.01 -4.95 0.04
N ALA A 222 -15.20 -4.44 -0.90
CA ALA A 222 -13.82 -4.90 -1.06
C ALA A 222 -13.01 -4.71 0.24
N PHE A 223 -13.17 -3.56 0.91
CA PHE A 223 -12.49 -3.26 2.17
C PHE A 223 -13.03 -4.06 3.36
N PHE A 224 -14.33 -4.38 3.37
CA PHE A 224 -14.90 -5.33 4.34
C PHE A 224 -14.23 -6.70 4.20
N ARG A 225 -14.13 -7.25 2.98
CA ARG A 225 -13.48 -8.53 2.73
C ARG A 225 -11.98 -8.52 3.06
N LEU A 226 -11.28 -7.40 2.84
CA LEU A 226 -9.89 -7.24 3.28
C LEU A 226 -9.78 -7.45 4.80
N GLN A 227 -10.65 -6.82 5.59
CA GLN A 227 -10.64 -6.96 7.04
C GLN A 227 -10.98 -8.40 7.47
N GLU A 228 -11.89 -9.09 6.76
CA GLU A 228 -12.13 -10.52 6.99
C GLU A 228 -10.90 -11.39 6.73
N GLU A 229 -10.13 -11.11 5.67
CA GLU A 229 -8.88 -11.84 5.41
C GLU A 229 -7.80 -11.55 6.45
N ILE A 230 -7.73 -10.31 6.97
CA ILE A 230 -6.81 -9.94 8.06
C ILE A 230 -7.14 -10.73 9.33
N MET A 231 -8.42 -10.76 9.73
CA MET A 231 -8.88 -11.50 10.92
C MET A 231 -8.57 -13.01 10.87
N LYS A 232 -8.50 -13.59 9.66
CA LYS A 232 -8.15 -15.02 9.49
C LYS A 232 -6.68 -15.31 9.77
N ARG A 233 -5.79 -14.31 9.70
CA ARG A 233 -4.34 -14.50 9.83
C ARG A 233 -3.79 -14.06 11.19
N VAL A 234 -4.27 -12.94 11.73
CA VAL A 234 -3.74 -12.36 12.96
C VAL A 234 -4.89 -11.96 13.87
N ARG A 235 -4.77 -12.28 15.17
CA ARG A 235 -5.62 -11.67 16.19
C ARG A 235 -4.98 -10.37 16.64
N ASP A 236 -5.48 -9.27 16.09
CA ASP A 236 -5.07 -7.92 16.45
C ASP A 236 -6.33 -7.08 16.69
N ASP A 237 -6.58 -6.74 17.96
CA ASP A 237 -7.77 -5.99 18.37
C ASP A 237 -7.75 -4.55 17.84
N SER A 238 -6.58 -4.02 17.44
CA SER A 238 -6.45 -2.67 16.85
C SER A 238 -7.19 -2.52 15.52
N LEU A 239 -7.55 -3.63 14.85
CA LEU A 239 -8.46 -3.62 13.70
C LEU A 239 -9.81 -2.94 14.03
N LEU A 240 -10.24 -2.94 15.30
CA LEU A 240 -11.48 -2.31 15.76
C LEU A 240 -11.27 -0.91 16.36
N ALA A 241 -10.04 -0.39 16.36
CA ALA A 241 -9.71 0.94 16.91
C ALA A 241 -9.99 2.11 15.93
N TRP A 242 -10.72 1.86 14.85
CA TRP A 242 -11.10 2.90 13.89
C TRP A 242 -12.05 3.93 14.51
N GLY A 243 -12.05 5.15 13.98
CA GLY A 243 -12.85 6.28 14.47
C GLY A 243 -12.18 7.10 15.57
N LEU A 244 -11.00 6.70 16.06
CA LEU A 244 -10.20 7.50 16.99
C LEU A 244 -9.75 8.83 16.35
N GLY A 245 -9.75 9.90 17.15
CA GLY A 245 -9.34 11.25 16.72
C GLY A 245 -10.40 12.05 15.95
N HIS A 246 -11.62 11.50 15.76
CA HIS A 246 -12.75 12.28 15.25
C HIS A 246 -13.45 13.05 16.38
N ASP A 247 -12.99 14.28 16.63
CA ASP A 247 -13.73 15.25 17.45
C ASP A 247 -14.95 15.77 16.68
N SER A 248 -16.05 15.00 16.71
CA SER A 248 -17.36 15.52 16.35
C SER A 248 -18.20 15.73 17.61
N PRO A 249 -18.36 16.98 18.09
CA PRO A 249 -19.40 17.28 19.07
C PRO A 249 -20.76 17.10 18.37
N GLY A 250 -21.40 15.95 18.58
CA GLY A 250 -22.80 15.71 18.20
C GLY A 250 -23.07 15.12 16.80
N SER A 251 -22.11 14.48 16.14
CA SER A 251 -22.37 13.74 14.89
C SER A 251 -22.06 12.25 15.05
N GLY A 252 -23.05 11.53 15.54
CA GLY A 252 -23.28 10.12 15.27
C GLY A 252 -22.21 9.17 15.79
N ILE A 253 -22.59 8.39 16.80
CA ILE A 253 -22.31 6.94 16.76
C ILE A 253 -22.40 6.55 15.28
N THR A 254 -21.36 5.94 14.70
CA THR A 254 -21.47 5.28 13.39
C THR A 254 -22.35 4.03 13.58
N ALA A 255 -23.59 4.25 14.03
CA ALA A 255 -24.55 3.26 14.44
C ALA A 255 -25.01 2.55 13.17
N GLY A 256 -24.37 1.41 12.89
CA GLY A 256 -24.79 0.53 11.81
C GLY A 256 -23.69 -0.33 11.20
N ARG A 257 -22.40 -0.10 11.51
CA ARG A 257 -21.31 -0.88 10.90
C ARG A 257 -20.32 -1.38 11.94
N ILE A 258 -20.00 -2.67 11.83
CA ILE A 258 -19.08 -3.38 12.74
C ILE A 258 -17.62 -3.08 12.41
N LEU A 259 -17.31 -2.85 11.12
CA LEU A 259 -15.96 -2.67 10.58
C LEU A 259 -15.85 -1.36 9.81
N ALA A 260 -14.62 -0.85 9.69
CA ALA A 260 -14.28 0.35 8.96
C ALA A 260 -14.67 0.27 7.48
N THR A 261 -14.88 1.42 6.86
CA THR A 261 -15.23 1.57 5.45
C THR A 261 -14.04 1.80 4.53
N GLY A 262 -12.92 2.26 5.11
CA GLY A 262 -11.66 2.47 4.42
C GLY A 262 -10.54 2.82 5.41
N PRO A 263 -9.30 2.99 4.91
CA PRO A 263 -8.16 3.32 5.76
C PRO A 263 -8.26 4.73 6.37
N SER A 264 -9.08 5.63 5.82
CA SER A 264 -9.32 6.96 6.38
C SER A 264 -9.89 6.92 7.80
N ASP A 265 -10.65 5.86 8.12
CA ASP A 265 -11.24 5.68 9.45
C ASP A 265 -10.17 5.39 10.52
N PHE A 266 -8.91 5.15 10.11
CA PHE A 266 -7.76 4.93 11.00
C PHE A 266 -6.79 6.13 11.02
N ALA A 267 -7.20 7.32 10.55
CA ALA A 267 -6.33 8.49 10.47
C ALA A 267 -5.71 8.89 11.83
N GLY A 268 -6.44 8.67 12.93
CA GLY A 268 -5.98 8.92 14.31
C GLY A 268 -5.34 7.72 15.00
N CYS A 269 -4.84 6.72 14.26
CA CYS A 269 -4.35 5.46 14.83
C CYS A 269 -2.86 5.17 14.58
N ALA A 270 -2.07 6.20 14.26
CA ALA A 270 -0.64 6.05 13.92
C ALA A 270 0.23 5.56 15.10
N ASP A 271 -0.22 5.81 16.33
CA ASP A 271 0.43 5.46 17.59
C ASP A 271 -0.26 4.29 18.31
N ILE A 272 -1.30 3.68 17.74
CA ILE A 272 -2.04 2.61 18.40
C ILE A 272 -1.31 1.27 18.21
N VAL A 273 -0.69 0.76 19.27
CA VAL A 273 0.05 -0.51 19.26
C VAL A 273 -0.75 -1.63 19.94
N CYS A 274 -0.51 -2.88 19.55
CA CYS A 274 -1.03 -4.03 20.27
C CYS A 274 -0.33 -4.16 21.63
N ARG A 275 -1.04 -4.58 22.67
CA ARG A 275 -0.43 -4.93 23.95
C ARG A 275 -0.07 -6.42 23.96
N GLU A 276 1.09 -6.77 24.51
CA GLU A 276 1.44 -8.17 24.72
C GLU A 276 0.40 -8.81 25.66
N SER A 277 -0.37 -9.78 25.14
CA SER A 277 -1.33 -10.50 25.95
C SER A 277 -0.60 -11.54 26.78
N SER A 278 -0.74 -11.47 28.10
CA SER A 278 -0.28 -12.51 29.01
C SER A 278 -1.06 -13.81 28.79
N THR A 279 -0.57 -14.69 27.93
CA THR A 279 -0.72 -16.17 27.97
C THR A 279 -2.12 -16.79 28.04
N VAL A 280 -3.20 -16.10 27.69
CA VAL A 280 -4.52 -16.75 27.56
C VAL A 280 -4.79 -17.04 26.09
N ASP A 281 -5.15 -18.30 25.77
CA ASP A 281 -5.64 -18.72 24.46
C ASP A 281 -6.78 -17.81 24.01
N LEU A 282 -6.40 -16.75 23.32
CA LEU A 282 -7.28 -15.69 22.90
C LEU A 282 -8.03 -16.21 21.68
N ALA A 283 -9.26 -16.69 21.89
CA ALA A 283 -10.17 -17.16 20.85
C ALA A 283 -10.19 -16.19 19.64
N PRO A 284 -10.17 -16.68 18.39
CA PRO A 284 -9.98 -15.85 17.22
C PRO A 284 -11.13 -14.85 17.03
N MET A 285 -10.80 -13.63 16.63
CA MET A 285 -11.77 -12.65 16.12
C MET A 285 -12.23 -13.12 14.74
N ASN A 286 -13.54 -13.18 14.49
CA ASN A 286 -14.06 -13.56 13.17
C ASN A 286 -15.40 -12.90 12.85
N MET A 287 -15.65 -12.81 11.54
CA MET A 287 -16.94 -12.46 10.97
C MET A 287 -17.67 -13.72 10.51
N SER A 288 -18.94 -13.84 10.86
CA SER A 288 -19.81 -14.92 10.38
C SER A 288 -21.25 -14.42 10.25
N GLY A 289 -21.82 -14.51 9.04
CA GLY A 289 -23.20 -14.10 8.79
C GLY A 289 -23.48 -12.62 9.12
N GLY A 290 -22.50 -11.74 8.87
CA GLY A 290 -22.60 -10.31 9.18
C GLY A 290 -22.47 -9.97 10.67
N ARG A 291 -22.03 -10.91 11.50
CA ARG A 291 -21.82 -10.72 12.95
C ARG A 291 -20.35 -10.85 13.28
N LEU A 292 -19.86 -9.97 14.16
CA LEU A 292 -18.56 -10.11 14.79
C LEU A 292 -18.68 -11.04 16.00
N ARG A 293 -17.78 -12.01 16.07
CA ARG A 293 -17.53 -12.80 17.28
C ARG A 293 -16.14 -12.42 17.79
N ILE A 294 -16.11 -11.89 19.02
CA ILE A 294 -14.89 -11.48 19.70
C ILE A 294 -15.02 -11.73 21.21
N HIS A 295 -13.90 -11.97 21.88
CA HIS A 295 -13.82 -12.09 23.33
C HIS A 295 -12.96 -10.96 23.87
N LEU A 296 -13.57 -10.05 24.62
CA LEU A 296 -12.94 -8.86 25.19
C LEU A 296 -13.15 -8.83 26.71
N PRO A 297 -12.17 -8.34 27.49
CA PRO A 297 -12.42 -7.85 28.83
C PRO A 297 -13.49 -6.75 28.79
N VAL A 298 -14.34 -6.73 29.80
CA VAL A 298 -15.42 -5.75 29.90
C VAL A 298 -15.13 -4.83 31.08
N PHE A 299 -15.35 -3.53 30.87
CA PHE A 299 -15.22 -2.51 31.90
C PHE A 299 -16.52 -1.73 32.01
N THR A 300 -16.93 -1.47 33.25
CA THR A 300 -18.09 -0.63 33.54
C THR A 300 -17.61 0.74 33.97
N THR A 301 -18.00 1.77 33.22
CA THR A 301 -17.64 3.16 33.50
C THR A 301 -18.33 3.66 34.76
N SER A 302 -17.87 4.80 35.30
CA SER A 302 -18.52 5.45 36.44
C SER A 302 -19.98 5.83 36.16
N ASP A 303 -20.34 6.03 34.89
CA ASP A 303 -21.67 6.40 34.44
C ASP A 303 -22.59 5.17 34.24
N GLY A 304 -22.06 3.96 34.47
CA GLY A 304 -22.79 2.69 34.37
C GLY A 304 -22.77 2.04 32.98
N ASP A 305 -22.11 2.67 32.00
CA ASP A 305 -21.97 2.10 30.66
C ASP A 305 -20.98 0.93 30.68
N THR A 306 -21.28 -0.09 29.89
CA THR A 306 -20.45 -1.29 29.78
C THR A 306 -19.75 -1.30 28.43
N VAL A 307 -18.42 -1.25 28.44
CA VAL A 307 -17.58 -1.22 27.23
C VAL A 307 -16.67 -2.44 27.16
N GLY A 308 -16.40 -2.93 25.96
CA GLY A 308 -15.38 -3.95 25.72
C GLY A 308 -14.03 -3.28 25.47
N ILE A 309 -13.00 -3.69 26.20
CA ILE A 309 -11.64 -3.14 26.06
C ILE A 309 -10.90 -3.91 24.97
N LEU A 310 -10.38 -3.20 23.98
CA LEU A 310 -9.48 -3.75 22.98
C LEU A 310 -8.07 -3.90 23.56
N ASN A 311 -7.39 -4.98 23.22
CA ASN A 311 -6.01 -5.21 23.67
C ASN A 311 -4.97 -4.39 22.86
N CYS A 312 -5.21 -3.09 22.75
CA CYS A 312 -4.36 -2.11 22.07
C CYS A 312 -4.51 -0.73 22.72
N GLY A 313 -3.55 0.16 22.48
CA GLY A 313 -3.60 1.55 22.95
C GLY A 313 -2.40 2.36 22.47
N PRO A 314 -2.30 3.64 22.85
CA PRO A 314 -1.19 4.50 22.46
C PRO A 314 0.17 3.94 22.88
N GLU A 315 1.15 4.05 21.99
CA GLU A 315 2.52 3.57 22.20
C GLU A 315 3.14 4.17 23.46
N ASP A 316 2.93 5.48 23.69
CA ASP A 316 3.55 6.24 24.77
C ASP A 316 2.83 6.12 26.13
N ASP A 317 1.66 5.50 26.20
CA ASP A 317 0.91 5.29 27.45
C ASP A 317 0.43 3.85 27.59
N ALA A 318 1.22 3.02 28.28
CA ALA A 318 0.92 1.61 28.51
C ALA A 318 -0.34 1.35 29.37
N GLN A 319 -0.85 2.37 30.09
CA GLN A 319 -2.05 2.25 30.91
C GLN A 319 -3.31 2.60 30.12
N GLN A 320 -3.18 3.41 29.07
CA GLN A 320 -4.29 3.74 28.19
C GLN A 320 -4.59 2.57 27.24
N VAL A 321 -5.87 2.26 27.14
CA VAL A 321 -6.46 1.23 26.26
C VAL A 321 -7.56 1.86 25.41
N VAL A 322 -7.87 1.21 24.29
CA VAL A 322 -9.01 1.56 23.42
C VAL A 322 -10.26 0.79 23.86
#